data_AF-Q9FYM5-F1
#
_entry.id   AF-Q9FYM5-F1
#
_cell.length_a   1.000
_cell.length_b   1.000
_cell.length_c   1.000
_cell.angle_alpha   90.00
_cell.angle_beta   90.00
_cell.angle_gamma   90.00
#
_symmetry.space_group_name_H-M   'P 1'
#
loop_
_entity.id
_entity.type
_entity.pdbx_description
1 polymer ?
#
loop_
_entity_poly.entity_id
_entity_poly.type
_entity_poly.pdbx_seq_one_letter_code
_entity_poly.pdbx_strand_id
1 'polypeptide(L)'
;MFRRRFRMSRSLFLRIYDAIQRHDNYFVQRRDRVGKLGLSGLQKMTAAFRMLAYGVPADSTDEYIKIGESTALESLKRFCRAIVEVFACRYLRSPDANDVARLLHIGESRGFPRMLGSLDCMHWKWKNCPTAWGGQYAGRSRSPTIILEAVADYDLWIWHAYFGLPGSNNDINVLEASHLFANLAEGTAPPASYVINEKPYNMSYYLADGIYPKWSTLVQTIHDPRGPKKKLFAMKQEACRKDVERAFGVLQSRFAIVAGPSRLWNKTVLHDIMTSCIIMHNMIIEDERDIDAPIEERVEVPIEEVEMTGETTIDVIKRCSSSLYKNFSPIDTMLDWPPENPFEHSKLLNYYELQEDNDWIRLYLELAVATTNRGTIRDLDDLSNLKIIQVAIDTTPQDVDLVFNRTYFAIVYIQYKDSCEARVGKDVDRVAIVRRAFDEQRGCFSLVGKTLRLPKE
;
A
#
# COMPACT_ATOMS: atom_id res chain seq x y z
N MET A 1 10.31 19.33 -10.07
CA MET A 1 11.36 18.32 -10.38
C MET A 1 12.02 17.73 -9.12
N PHE A 2 12.52 18.54 -8.18
CA PHE A 2 13.22 18.04 -6.97
C PHE A 2 12.36 17.11 -6.10
N ARG A 3 11.15 17.55 -5.72
CA ARG A 3 10.19 16.73 -4.94
C ARG A 3 9.89 15.38 -5.59
N ARG A 4 9.76 15.31 -6.91
CA ARG A 4 9.56 14.03 -7.63
C ARG A 4 10.75 13.07 -7.49
N ARG A 5 11.97 13.60 -7.35
CA ARG A 5 13.21 12.82 -7.26
C ARG A 5 13.59 12.39 -5.85
N PHE A 6 13.34 13.26 -4.88
CA PHE A 6 13.74 13.07 -3.50
C PHE A 6 12.55 12.89 -2.55
N ARG A 7 11.32 12.87 -3.07
CA ARG A 7 10.08 12.68 -2.30
C ARG A 7 9.89 13.67 -1.13
N MET A 8 10.66 14.77 -1.13
CA MET A 8 10.69 15.79 -0.09
C MET A 8 11.06 17.16 -0.66
N SER A 9 10.81 18.21 0.11
CA SER A 9 11.23 19.56 -0.25
C SER A 9 12.77 19.70 -0.30
N ARG A 10 13.26 20.66 -1.09
CA ARG A 10 14.69 20.95 -1.16
C ARG A 10 15.24 21.46 0.18
N SER A 11 14.45 22.25 0.90
CA SER A 11 14.78 22.76 2.24
C SER A 11 14.96 21.61 3.23
N LEU A 12 14.03 20.65 3.27
CA LEU A 12 14.15 19.48 4.14
C LEU A 12 15.37 18.62 3.77
N PHE A 13 15.61 18.37 2.48
CA PHE A 13 16.79 17.64 2.03
C PHE A 13 18.09 18.30 2.48
N LEU A 14 18.23 19.62 2.32
CA LEU A 14 19.43 20.34 2.74
C LEU A 14 19.58 20.37 4.26
N ARG A 15 18.48 20.45 5.01
CA ARG A 15 18.47 20.36 6.49
C ARG A 15 19.03 19.00 6.96
N ILE A 16 18.58 17.92 6.32
CA ILE A 16 19.09 16.56 6.55
C ILE A 16 20.58 16.49 6.22
N TYR A 17 20.96 17.00 5.04
CA TYR A 17 22.37 17.02 4.61
C TYR A 17 23.28 17.71 5.61
N ASP A 18 22.92 18.92 6.03
CA ASP A 18 23.71 19.73 6.94
C ASP A 18 23.86 19.06 8.32
N ALA A 19 22.81 18.38 8.80
CA ALA A 19 22.86 17.65 10.06
C ALA A 19 23.79 16.42 9.95
N ILE A 20 23.64 15.64 8.88
CA ILE A 20 24.46 14.43 8.65
C ILE A 20 25.93 14.78 8.42
N GLN A 21 26.21 15.85 7.66
CA GLN A 21 27.60 16.28 7.42
C GLN A 21 28.31 16.71 8.72
N ARG A 22 27.58 17.28 9.68
CA ARG A 22 28.12 17.62 11.01
C ARG A 22 28.30 16.38 11.91
N HIS A 23 27.48 15.37 11.72
CA HIS A 23 27.47 14.15 12.55
C HIS A 23 28.50 13.10 12.08
N ASP A 24 28.50 12.75 10.79
CA ASP A 24 29.43 11.76 10.23
C ASP A 24 30.41 12.41 9.24
N ASN A 25 31.67 12.43 9.67
CA ASN A 25 32.85 12.82 8.94
C ASN A 25 33.00 12.18 7.55
N TYR A 26 32.38 11.04 7.30
CA TYR A 26 32.29 10.39 6.00
C TYR A 26 31.64 11.27 4.93
N PHE A 27 30.66 12.10 5.30
CA PHE A 27 29.94 12.99 4.37
C PHE A 27 30.67 14.31 4.13
N VAL A 28 31.76 14.59 4.85
CA VAL A 28 32.63 15.73 4.53
C VAL A 28 33.50 15.38 3.33
N GLN A 29 33.55 16.26 2.32
CA GLN A 29 34.42 16.07 1.16
C GLN A 29 35.89 16.25 1.59
N ARG A 30 36.73 15.26 1.27
CA ARG A 30 38.15 15.24 1.64
C ARG A 30 39.02 15.02 0.40
N ARG A 31 40.28 15.43 0.49
CA ARG A 31 41.30 15.06 -0.49
C ARG A 31 41.82 13.66 -0.19
N ASP A 32 42.06 12.87 -1.22
CA ASP A 32 42.74 11.59 -1.10
C ASP A 32 44.25 11.76 -0.84
N ARG A 33 44.97 10.65 -0.68
CA ARG A 33 46.42 10.66 -0.40
C ARG A 33 47.25 11.28 -1.53
N VAL A 34 46.69 11.44 -2.73
CA VAL A 34 47.33 12.04 -3.91
C VAL A 34 46.88 13.51 -4.07
N GLY A 35 46.08 14.03 -3.14
CA GLY A 35 45.59 15.40 -3.14
C GLY A 35 44.38 15.65 -4.03
N LYS A 36 43.78 14.63 -4.66
CA LYS A 36 42.57 14.77 -5.49
C LYS A 36 41.33 14.84 -4.61
N LEU A 37 40.38 15.71 -4.96
CA LEU A 37 39.10 15.78 -4.25
C LEU A 37 38.31 14.49 -4.48
N GLY A 38 37.94 13.83 -3.37
CA GLY A 38 37.04 12.67 -3.40
C GLY A 38 35.58 13.08 -3.61
N LEU A 39 34.68 12.09 -3.54
CA LEU A 39 33.23 12.30 -3.66
C LEU A 39 32.70 13.26 -2.60
N SER A 40 31.84 14.18 -3.02
CA SER A 40 31.17 15.12 -2.12
C SER A 40 30.13 14.43 -1.24
N GLY A 41 29.81 15.05 -0.10
CA GLY A 41 28.72 14.58 0.77
C GLY A 41 27.39 14.51 0.04
N LEU A 42 27.09 15.52 -0.79
CA LEU A 42 25.87 15.54 -1.60
C LEU A 42 25.81 14.38 -2.59
N GLN A 43 26.93 14.00 -3.21
CA GLN A 43 26.96 12.82 -4.10
C GLN A 43 26.65 11.53 -3.33
N LYS A 44 27.30 11.32 -2.19
CA LYS A 44 27.09 10.16 -1.31
C LYS A 44 25.64 10.08 -0.81
N MET A 45 25.12 11.20 -0.31
CA MET A 45 23.74 11.30 0.17
C MET A 45 22.72 11.08 -0.96
N THR A 46 22.98 11.65 -2.14
CA THR A 46 22.10 11.45 -3.31
C THR A 46 22.06 9.98 -3.71
N ALA A 47 23.20 9.27 -3.69
CA ALA A 47 23.24 7.84 -3.99
C ALA A 47 22.41 7.03 -2.99
N ALA A 48 22.63 7.25 -1.69
CA ALA A 48 21.86 6.62 -0.63
C ALA A 48 20.34 6.89 -0.78
N PHE A 49 19.98 8.15 -0.99
CA PHE A 49 18.58 8.55 -1.11
C PHE A 49 17.89 7.93 -2.33
N ARG A 50 18.58 7.84 -3.48
CA ARG A 50 18.02 7.18 -4.66
C ARG A 50 17.75 5.70 -4.42
N MET A 51 18.64 5.01 -3.72
CA MET A 51 18.41 3.62 -3.34
C MET A 51 17.19 3.48 -2.44
N LEU A 52 17.02 4.39 -1.46
CA LEU A 52 15.85 4.40 -0.57
C LEU A 52 14.54 4.70 -1.32
N ALA A 53 14.52 5.79 -2.10
CA ALA A 53 13.33 6.29 -2.77
C ALA A 53 12.85 5.41 -3.94
N TYR A 54 13.78 4.78 -4.67
CA TYR A 54 13.47 4.01 -5.87
C TYR A 54 13.71 2.50 -5.72
N GLY A 55 14.28 2.04 -4.61
CA GLY A 55 14.59 0.61 -4.42
C GLY A 55 15.58 0.06 -5.44
N VAL A 56 16.36 0.94 -6.09
CA VAL A 56 17.30 0.54 -7.16
C VAL A 56 18.54 -0.14 -6.58
N PRO A 57 19.11 -1.14 -7.28
CA PRO A 57 20.36 -1.76 -6.86
C PRO A 57 21.53 -0.75 -6.91
N ALA A 58 22.56 -1.00 -6.09
CA ALA A 58 23.63 -0.04 -5.86
C ALA A 58 24.50 0.24 -7.11
N ASP A 59 24.67 -0.76 -7.97
CA ASP A 59 25.38 -0.66 -9.25
C ASP A 59 24.74 0.36 -10.21
N SER A 60 23.41 0.47 -10.21
CA SER A 60 22.68 1.45 -11.02
C SER A 60 23.00 2.92 -10.67
N THR A 61 23.56 3.18 -9.48
CA THR A 61 23.95 4.54 -9.09
C THR A 61 25.22 5.02 -9.77
N ASP A 62 26.05 4.12 -10.29
CA ASP A 62 27.27 4.48 -11.01
C ASP A 62 26.97 5.23 -12.33
N GLU A 63 25.92 4.80 -13.04
CA GLU A 63 25.51 5.43 -14.31
C GLU A 63 25.17 6.92 -14.12
N TYR A 64 24.47 7.25 -13.03
CA TYR A 64 23.94 8.59 -12.77
C TYR A 64 24.85 9.49 -11.92
N ILE A 65 25.54 8.94 -10.93
CA ILE A 65 26.29 9.72 -9.92
C ILE A 65 27.81 9.49 -10.03
N LYS A 66 28.25 8.52 -10.84
CA LYS A 66 29.66 8.10 -10.99
C LYS A 66 30.26 7.70 -9.64
N ILE A 67 29.53 6.83 -8.94
CA ILE A 67 29.89 6.27 -7.65
C ILE A 67 29.90 4.74 -7.75
N GLY A 68 31.01 4.12 -7.36
CA GLY A 68 31.12 2.67 -7.36
C GLY A 68 30.16 2.02 -6.37
N GLU A 69 29.69 0.81 -6.71
CA GLU A 69 28.68 0.05 -5.95
C GLU A 69 29.02 -0.04 -4.44
N SER A 70 30.26 -0.41 -4.11
CA SER A 70 30.71 -0.55 -2.71
C SER A 70 30.60 0.77 -1.94
N THR A 71 30.86 1.89 -2.61
CA THR A 71 30.78 3.22 -2.00
C THR A 71 29.33 3.69 -1.86
N ALA A 72 28.46 3.34 -2.82
CA ALA A 72 27.03 3.60 -2.71
C ALA A 72 26.39 2.82 -1.55
N LEU A 73 26.73 1.54 -1.40
CA LEU A 73 26.27 0.71 -0.28
C LEU A 73 26.77 1.22 1.08
N GLU A 74 28.04 1.62 1.16
CA GLU A 74 28.59 2.22 2.39
C GLU A 74 27.91 3.56 2.70
N SER A 75 27.67 4.39 1.67
CA SER A 75 26.93 5.65 1.82
C SER A 75 25.52 5.41 2.35
N LEU A 76 24.80 4.41 1.83
CA LEU A 76 23.48 4.04 2.31
C LEU A 76 23.50 3.65 3.79
N LYS A 77 24.40 2.73 4.19
CA LYS A 77 24.50 2.26 5.57
C LYS A 77 24.77 3.42 6.53
N ARG A 78 25.77 4.24 6.23
CA ARG A 78 26.15 5.40 7.04
C ARG A 78 25.06 6.46 7.09
N PHE A 79 24.40 6.70 5.96
CA PHE A 79 23.29 7.64 5.89
C PHE A 79 22.13 7.19 6.79
N CYS A 80 21.68 5.93 6.67
CA CYS A 80 20.58 5.42 7.49
C CYS A 80 20.94 5.44 8.99
N ARG A 81 22.16 5.02 9.34
CA ARG A 81 22.65 5.08 10.72
C ARG A 81 22.66 6.51 11.26
N ALA A 82 23.19 7.46 10.50
CA ALA A 82 23.22 8.87 10.88
C ALA A 82 21.80 9.46 11.02
N ILE A 83 20.85 9.10 10.14
CA ILE A 83 19.45 9.51 10.27
C ILE A 83 18.88 9.05 11.61
N VAL A 84 19.08 7.77 11.96
CA VAL A 84 18.58 7.21 13.22
C VAL A 84 19.21 7.93 14.42
N GLU A 85 20.53 8.09 14.45
CA GLU A 85 21.23 8.71 15.58
C GLU A 85 20.90 10.19 15.77
N VAL A 86 20.68 10.94 14.68
CA VAL A 86 20.43 12.38 14.74
C VAL A 86 18.97 12.72 14.97
N PHE A 87 18.04 11.94 14.38
CA PHE A 87 16.64 12.36 14.26
C PHE A 87 15.64 11.45 14.99
N ALA A 88 16.00 10.23 15.41
CA ALA A 88 15.05 9.31 16.03
C ALA A 88 14.39 9.90 17.28
N CYS A 89 15.15 10.59 18.13
CA CYS A 89 14.64 11.16 19.38
C CYS A 89 13.48 12.17 19.19
N ARG A 90 13.40 12.81 18.02
CA ARG A 90 12.34 13.76 17.69
C ARG A 90 11.24 13.15 16.84
N TYR A 91 11.63 12.38 15.81
CA TYR A 91 10.72 11.94 14.76
C TYR A 91 10.23 10.51 14.93
N LEU A 92 10.74 9.74 15.90
CA LEU A 92 10.24 8.42 16.27
C LEU A 92 10.29 8.27 17.78
N ARG A 93 9.32 8.92 18.44
CA ARG A 93 9.17 8.96 19.90
C ARG A 93 7.70 8.81 20.28
N SER A 94 7.46 8.41 21.52
CA SER A 94 6.11 8.49 22.10
C SER A 94 5.54 9.92 22.03
N PRO A 95 4.22 10.08 21.82
CA PRO A 95 3.54 11.37 21.84
C PRO A 95 3.79 12.15 23.13
N ASP A 96 4.06 13.45 23.03
CA ASP A 96 4.10 14.35 24.18
C ASP A 96 2.68 14.89 24.51
N ALA A 97 2.56 15.78 25.49
CA ALA A 97 1.25 16.31 25.90
C ALA A 97 0.50 17.04 24.77
N ASN A 98 1.21 17.74 23.87
CA ASN A 98 0.61 18.46 22.75
C ASN A 98 0.18 17.47 21.66
N ASP A 99 1.04 16.48 21.36
CA ASP A 99 0.71 15.41 20.43
C ASP A 99 -0.53 14.66 20.89
N VAL A 100 -0.57 14.27 22.17
CA VAL A 100 -1.73 13.61 22.78
C VAL A 100 -2.96 14.49 22.66
N ALA A 101 -2.93 15.75 23.10
CA ALA A 101 -4.10 16.63 22.99
C ALA A 101 -4.68 16.69 21.57
N ARG A 102 -3.80 16.78 20.56
CA ARG A 102 -4.17 16.76 19.15
C ARG A 102 -4.76 15.42 18.71
N LEU A 103 -4.14 14.30 19.07
CA LEU A 103 -4.63 12.95 18.76
C LEU A 103 -6.03 12.73 19.36
N LEU A 104 -6.23 13.13 20.61
CA LEU A 104 -7.53 12.99 21.28
C LEU A 104 -8.61 13.87 20.61
N HIS A 105 -8.25 15.09 20.18
CA HIS A 105 -9.17 15.97 19.45
C HIS A 105 -9.61 15.38 18.11
N ILE A 106 -8.65 14.86 17.31
CA ILE A 106 -8.95 14.20 16.03
C ILE A 106 -9.74 12.91 16.24
N GLY A 107 -9.41 12.13 17.27
CA GLY A 107 -10.16 10.93 17.63
C GLY A 107 -11.61 11.25 17.96
N GLU A 108 -11.84 12.28 18.78
CA GLU A 108 -13.18 12.72 19.18
C GLU A 108 -14.02 13.19 17.99
N SER A 109 -13.47 14.01 17.08
CA SER A 109 -14.20 14.44 15.87
C SER A 109 -14.57 13.29 14.95
N ARG A 110 -13.84 12.18 15.01
CA ARG A 110 -14.09 10.97 14.21
C ARG A 110 -14.94 9.93 14.93
N GLY A 111 -15.45 10.23 16.13
CA GLY A 111 -16.30 9.35 16.92
C GLY A 111 -15.54 8.30 17.75
N PHE A 112 -14.23 8.44 17.91
CA PHE A 112 -13.35 7.61 18.72
C PHE A 112 -12.65 8.44 19.79
N PRO A 113 -13.39 8.91 20.82
CA PRO A 113 -12.81 9.73 21.88
C PRO A 113 -11.69 8.96 22.58
N ARG A 114 -10.58 9.65 22.84
CA ARG A 114 -9.36 9.12 23.48
C ARG A 114 -8.56 8.06 22.71
N MET A 115 -8.78 7.95 21.40
CA MET A 115 -7.92 7.16 20.52
C MET A 115 -6.54 7.82 20.34
N LEU A 116 -5.46 7.04 20.41
CA LEU A 116 -4.08 7.50 20.15
C LEU A 116 -3.55 7.14 18.76
N GLY A 117 -4.24 6.24 18.06
CA GLY A 117 -3.87 5.82 16.71
C GLY A 117 -4.38 4.41 16.40
N SER A 118 -3.99 3.94 15.22
CA SER A 118 -4.31 2.62 14.71
C SER A 118 -3.05 1.76 14.74
N LEU A 119 -3.17 0.54 15.29
CA LEU A 119 -2.10 -0.44 15.45
C LEU A 119 -2.25 -1.53 14.39
N ASP A 120 -1.16 -1.81 13.67
CA ASP A 120 -1.11 -2.93 12.73
C ASP A 120 0.35 -3.35 12.46
N CYS A 121 0.51 -4.52 11.83
CA CYS A 121 1.77 -5.04 11.36
C CYS A 121 1.86 -5.05 9.83
N MET A 122 3.04 -4.78 9.28
CA MET A 122 3.37 -5.06 7.88
C MET A 122 4.57 -5.99 7.76
N HIS A 123 4.61 -6.75 6.66
CA HIS A 123 5.70 -7.68 6.35
C HIS A 123 6.59 -7.14 5.25
N TRP A 124 7.89 -7.01 5.54
CA TRP A 124 8.89 -6.66 4.53
C TRP A 124 9.66 -7.90 4.07
N LYS A 125 9.61 -8.21 2.77
CA LYS A 125 10.28 -9.38 2.19
C LYS A 125 11.80 -9.25 2.26
N TRP A 126 12.46 -10.35 2.61
CA TRP A 126 13.91 -10.44 2.72
C TRP A 126 14.46 -11.50 1.76
N LYS A 127 14.74 -11.09 0.51
CA LYS A 127 15.18 -11.99 -0.56
C LYS A 127 16.49 -12.70 -0.24
N ASN A 128 17.46 -11.96 0.29
CA ASN A 128 18.78 -12.48 0.63
C ASN A 128 18.88 -12.89 2.11
N CYS A 129 17.77 -13.35 2.70
CA CYS A 129 17.79 -13.93 4.04
C CYS A 129 18.77 -15.12 4.07
N PRO A 130 19.74 -15.15 5.00
CA PRO A 130 20.64 -16.30 5.14
C PRO A 130 19.84 -17.61 5.31
N THR A 131 20.30 -18.70 4.69
CA THR A 131 19.63 -20.01 4.75
C THR A 131 19.38 -20.49 6.18
N ALA A 132 20.33 -20.23 7.10
CA ALA A 132 20.21 -20.54 8.51
C ALA A 132 18.99 -19.88 9.19
N TRP A 133 18.49 -18.77 8.65
CA TRP A 133 17.34 -18.02 9.15
C TRP A 133 16.09 -18.17 8.28
N GLY A 134 16.22 -18.76 7.09
CA GLY A 134 15.14 -18.88 6.11
C GLY A 134 13.90 -19.57 6.68
N GLY A 135 14.07 -20.67 7.41
CA GLY A 135 12.95 -21.38 8.05
C GLY A 135 12.20 -20.53 9.09
N GLN A 136 12.93 -19.83 9.95
CA GLN A 136 12.35 -18.97 10.99
C GLN A 136 11.61 -17.76 10.38
N TYR A 137 12.11 -17.19 9.29
CA TYR A 137 11.57 -15.97 8.68
C TYR A 137 10.50 -16.23 7.61
N ALA A 138 10.41 -17.43 7.02
CA ALA A 138 9.48 -17.70 5.91
C ALA A 138 8.00 -17.87 6.34
N GLY A 139 7.76 -18.33 7.58
CA GLY A 139 6.42 -18.46 8.14
C GLY A 139 5.41 -19.13 7.21
N ARG A 140 4.18 -18.61 7.17
CA ARG A 140 3.12 -19.06 6.24
C ARG A 140 3.31 -18.56 4.80
N SER A 141 4.05 -17.47 4.63
CA SER A 141 4.22 -16.79 3.33
C SER A 141 5.15 -17.52 2.36
N ARG A 142 5.81 -18.61 2.80
CA ARG A 142 6.83 -19.39 2.07
C ARG A 142 8.08 -18.59 1.66
N SER A 143 8.11 -17.27 1.90
CA SER A 143 9.23 -16.38 1.63
C SER A 143 9.68 -15.67 2.91
N PRO A 144 10.98 -15.56 3.21
CA PRO A 144 11.45 -14.86 4.41
C PRO A 144 10.95 -13.41 4.47
N THR A 145 10.29 -13.03 5.57
CA THR A 145 9.82 -11.65 5.82
C THR A 145 10.20 -11.20 7.23
N ILE A 146 10.39 -9.89 7.39
CA ILE A 146 10.63 -9.23 8.69
C ILE A 146 9.42 -8.35 9.00
N ILE A 147 8.90 -8.45 10.22
CA ILE A 147 7.72 -7.71 10.64
C ILE A 147 8.12 -6.32 11.13
N LEU A 148 7.31 -5.32 10.73
CA LEU A 148 7.20 -4.00 11.34
C LEU A 148 5.82 -3.90 12.00
N GLU A 149 5.78 -3.77 13.32
CA GLU A 149 4.60 -3.27 14.04
C GLU A 149 4.69 -1.74 14.09
N ALA A 150 3.58 -1.05 13.85
CA ALA A 150 3.53 0.40 13.98
C ALA A 150 2.21 0.90 14.55
N VAL A 151 2.27 2.05 15.22
CA VAL A 151 1.07 2.86 15.48
C VAL A 151 1.17 4.14 14.68
N ALA A 152 0.14 4.40 13.88
CA ALA A 152 0.01 5.61 13.09
C ALA A 152 -1.25 6.39 13.44
N ASP A 153 -1.18 7.70 13.29
CA ASP A 153 -2.32 8.60 13.40
C ASP A 153 -2.96 8.93 12.04
N TYR A 154 -4.02 9.74 12.08
CA TYR A 154 -4.75 10.21 10.91
C TYR A 154 -3.87 10.91 9.86
N ASP A 155 -2.86 11.66 10.32
CA ASP A 155 -1.94 12.43 9.48
C ASP A 155 -0.80 11.57 8.94
N LEU A 156 -0.90 10.24 9.09
CA LEU A 156 0.09 9.25 8.70
C LEU A 156 1.37 9.32 9.55
N TRP A 157 1.36 10.02 10.68
CA TRP A 157 2.51 10.10 11.57
C TRP A 157 2.68 8.79 12.34
N ILE A 158 3.86 8.17 12.21
CA ILE A 158 4.18 6.91 12.90
C ILE A 158 4.99 7.23 14.15
N TRP A 159 4.37 7.22 15.32
CA TRP A 159 5.07 7.55 16.58
C TRP A 159 5.62 6.30 17.29
N HIS A 160 5.09 5.12 17.01
CA HIS A 160 5.61 3.83 17.47
C HIS A 160 5.99 2.94 16.30
N ALA A 161 7.15 2.29 16.41
CA ALA A 161 7.61 1.29 15.47
C ALA A 161 8.45 0.23 16.18
N TYR A 162 8.12 -1.05 15.95
CA TYR A 162 8.92 -2.18 16.43
C TYR A 162 9.23 -3.11 15.25
N PHE A 163 10.52 -3.25 14.93
CA PHE A 163 10.97 -3.93 13.72
C PHE A 163 12.04 -4.98 14.01
N GLY A 164 11.95 -6.13 13.33
CA GLY A 164 13.03 -7.13 13.31
C GLY A 164 12.57 -8.57 13.56
N LEU A 165 11.34 -8.74 14.04
CA LEU A 165 10.81 -10.08 14.30
C LEU A 165 10.60 -10.87 13.00
N PRO A 166 10.80 -12.19 13.05
CA PRO A 166 10.52 -13.06 11.91
C PRO A 166 9.04 -13.04 11.51
N GLY A 167 8.77 -13.06 10.21
CA GLY A 167 7.42 -13.12 9.62
C GLY A 167 6.64 -14.41 9.85
N SER A 168 7.20 -15.37 10.59
CA SER A 168 6.46 -16.50 11.13
C SER A 168 5.63 -16.14 12.37
N ASN A 169 5.92 -15.02 13.03
CA ASN A 169 5.13 -14.52 14.13
C ASN A 169 3.82 -13.94 13.62
N ASN A 170 2.78 -14.06 14.44
CA ASN A 170 1.54 -13.32 14.27
C ASN A 170 1.61 -12.00 15.05
N ASP A 171 0.61 -11.16 14.85
CA ASP A 171 0.46 -9.84 15.49
C ASP A 171 0.51 -9.92 17.03
N ILE A 172 -0.09 -10.95 17.63
CA ILE A 172 -0.07 -11.15 19.09
C ILE A 172 1.36 -11.34 19.60
N ASN A 173 2.13 -12.23 18.98
CA ASN A 173 3.51 -12.50 19.39
C ASN A 173 4.39 -11.26 19.23
N VAL A 174 4.10 -10.44 18.22
CA VAL A 174 4.83 -9.20 17.98
C VAL A 174 4.50 -8.17 19.06
N LEU A 175 3.21 -8.02 19.39
CA LEU A 175 2.74 -7.14 20.46
C LEU A 175 3.30 -7.52 21.83
N GLU A 176 3.36 -8.81 22.15
CA GLU A 176 3.93 -9.31 23.41
C GLU A 176 5.43 -8.99 23.55
N ALA A 177 6.15 -8.92 22.42
CA ALA A 177 7.57 -8.59 22.39
C ALA A 177 7.85 -7.08 22.26
N SER A 178 6.85 -6.29 21.86
CA SER A 178 7.02 -4.86 21.62
C SER A 178 6.91 -4.04 22.90
N HIS A 179 7.47 -2.84 22.86
CA HIS A 179 7.46 -1.90 23.98
C HIS A 179 6.30 -0.91 23.92
N LEU A 180 5.27 -1.17 23.10
CA LEU A 180 4.14 -0.24 22.90
C LEU A 180 3.45 0.16 24.22
N PHE A 181 3.33 -0.80 25.14
CA PHE A 181 2.68 -0.60 26.43
C PHE A 181 3.63 -0.33 27.60
N ALA A 182 4.92 -0.09 27.35
CA ALA A 182 5.92 0.13 28.41
C ALA A 182 5.53 1.30 29.34
N ASN A 183 5.23 2.47 28.77
CA ASN A 183 4.82 3.66 29.55
C ASN A 183 3.54 3.42 30.35
N LEU A 184 2.62 2.61 29.82
CA LEU A 184 1.39 2.27 30.53
C LEU A 184 1.68 1.33 31.71
N ALA A 185 2.51 0.31 31.50
CA ALA A 185 2.93 -0.63 32.54
C ALA A 185 3.73 0.05 33.66
N GLU A 186 4.51 1.08 33.32
CA GLU A 186 5.27 1.90 34.27
C GLU A 186 4.42 2.99 34.96
N GLY A 187 3.16 3.19 34.55
CA GLY A 187 2.28 4.22 35.09
C GLY A 187 2.66 5.66 34.68
N THR A 188 3.46 5.83 33.63
CA THR A 188 3.92 7.12 33.10
C THR A 188 3.13 7.58 31.87
N ALA A 189 2.21 6.75 31.37
CA ALA A 189 1.33 7.10 30.27
C ALA A 189 0.45 8.33 30.61
N PRO A 190 0.23 9.26 29.65
CA PRO A 190 -0.63 10.42 29.85
C PRO A 190 -2.06 10.02 30.28
N PRO A 191 -2.64 10.72 31.27
CA PRO A 191 -3.99 10.41 31.74
C PRO A 191 -5.03 10.73 30.66
N ALA A 192 -6.02 9.86 30.48
CA ALA A 192 -7.10 10.08 29.52
C ALA A 192 -8.45 9.66 30.11
N SER A 193 -9.22 10.65 30.58
CA SER A 193 -10.54 10.41 31.16
C SER A 193 -11.66 10.66 30.17
N TYR A 194 -12.60 9.72 30.06
CA TYR A 194 -13.80 9.83 29.23
C TYR A 194 -14.89 8.89 29.74
N VAL A 195 -16.13 9.11 29.30
CA VAL A 195 -17.28 8.32 29.72
C VAL A 195 -17.95 7.73 28.47
N ILE A 196 -18.15 6.41 28.45
CA ILE A 196 -18.96 5.73 27.44
C ILE A 196 -20.11 5.05 28.17
N ASN A 197 -21.35 5.34 27.77
CA ASN A 197 -22.56 4.77 28.39
C ASN A 197 -22.52 4.86 29.93
N GLU A 198 -22.22 6.04 30.48
CA GLU A 198 -22.11 6.31 31.92
C GLU A 198 -20.97 5.57 32.65
N LYS A 199 -20.17 4.78 31.94
CA LYS A 199 -19.00 4.12 32.49
C LYS A 199 -17.75 4.99 32.30
N PRO A 200 -17.06 5.37 33.38
CA PRO A 200 -15.82 6.11 33.28
C PRO A 200 -14.67 5.20 32.85
N TYR A 201 -13.82 5.75 31.98
CA TYR A 201 -12.56 5.18 31.53
C TYR A 201 -11.45 6.19 31.78
N ASN A 202 -10.26 5.71 32.13
CA ASN A 202 -9.11 6.54 32.53
C ASN A 202 -7.83 6.25 31.72
N MET A 203 -7.94 5.47 30.63
CA MET A 203 -6.82 5.08 29.77
C MET A 203 -7.18 5.31 28.31
N SER A 204 -6.24 5.82 27.54
CA SER A 204 -6.35 5.87 26.08
C SER A 204 -6.25 4.47 25.47
N TYR A 205 -6.64 4.35 24.21
CA TYR A 205 -6.60 3.08 23.48
C TYR A 205 -6.14 3.25 22.03
N TYR A 206 -5.86 2.12 21.39
CA TYR A 206 -5.54 2.01 19.97
C TYR A 206 -6.63 1.24 19.24
N LEU A 207 -6.89 1.58 17.97
CA LEU A 207 -7.72 0.75 17.10
C LEU A 207 -6.89 -0.40 16.55
N ALA A 208 -7.44 -1.60 16.65
CA ALA A 208 -6.75 -2.82 16.22
C ALA A 208 -7.70 -3.76 15.50
N ASP A 209 -7.16 -4.78 14.84
CA ASP A 209 -7.96 -5.84 14.24
C ASP A 209 -8.48 -6.84 15.30
N GLY A 210 -9.26 -7.83 14.86
CA GLY A 210 -9.83 -8.85 15.75
C GLY A 210 -8.87 -9.95 16.19
N ILE A 211 -7.63 -9.97 15.70
CA ILE A 211 -6.61 -10.97 16.05
C ILE A 211 -5.94 -10.60 17.37
N TYR A 212 -5.85 -9.31 17.70
CA TYR A 212 -5.24 -8.85 18.95
C TYR A 212 -5.96 -9.36 20.21
N PRO A 213 -5.30 -9.34 21.39
CA PRO A 213 -5.93 -9.68 22.65
C PRO A 213 -7.04 -8.68 23.04
N LYS A 214 -8.06 -9.16 23.76
CA LYS A 214 -9.18 -8.33 24.27
C LYS A 214 -8.76 -7.50 25.48
N TRP A 215 -7.82 -6.59 25.30
CA TRP A 215 -7.37 -5.65 26.33
C TRP A 215 -8.20 -4.37 26.33
N SER A 216 -8.33 -3.73 27.49
CA SER A 216 -9.04 -2.44 27.61
C SER A 216 -8.38 -1.31 26.83
N THR A 217 -7.13 -1.48 26.44
CA THR A 217 -6.32 -0.54 25.65
C THR A 217 -6.40 -0.78 24.14
N LEU A 218 -7.13 -1.81 23.70
CA LEU A 218 -7.30 -2.17 22.30
C LEU A 218 -8.79 -2.23 21.96
N VAL A 219 -9.22 -1.38 21.04
CA VAL A 219 -10.60 -1.34 20.54
C VAL A 219 -10.64 -2.01 19.17
N GLN A 220 -11.27 -3.18 19.13
CA GLN A 220 -11.32 -4.06 17.96
C GLN A 220 -12.60 -3.87 17.17
N THR A 221 -12.56 -4.17 15.88
CA THR A 221 -13.80 -4.31 15.08
C THR A 221 -14.66 -5.47 15.59
N ILE A 222 -15.96 -5.40 15.33
CA ILE A 222 -16.91 -6.47 15.68
C ILE A 222 -16.94 -7.48 14.53
N HIS A 223 -16.47 -8.70 14.78
CA HIS A 223 -16.60 -9.80 13.83
C HIS A 223 -18.07 -10.18 13.60
N ASP A 224 -18.49 -10.34 12.35
CA ASP A 224 -19.88 -10.62 11.93
C ASP A 224 -20.90 -9.65 12.59
N PRO A 225 -20.84 -8.33 12.28
CA PRO A 225 -21.67 -7.35 12.97
C PRO A 225 -23.15 -7.50 12.58
N ARG A 226 -23.96 -7.99 13.52
CA ARG A 226 -25.42 -8.13 13.37
C ARG A 226 -26.17 -6.94 13.97
N GLY A 227 -27.11 -6.40 13.19
CA GLY A 227 -27.94 -5.26 13.55
C GLY A 227 -27.29 -3.89 13.24
N PRO A 228 -28.08 -2.81 13.10
CA PRO A 228 -27.61 -1.52 12.60
C PRO A 228 -26.46 -0.92 13.41
N LYS A 229 -26.56 -0.93 14.75
CA LYS A 229 -25.55 -0.35 15.65
C LYS A 229 -24.18 -1.01 15.52
N LYS A 230 -24.14 -2.35 15.46
CA LYS A 230 -22.88 -3.10 15.34
C LYS A 230 -22.24 -2.90 13.97
N LYS A 231 -23.06 -2.86 12.91
CA LYS A 231 -22.60 -2.57 11.54
C LYS A 231 -21.99 -1.17 11.45
N LEU A 232 -22.67 -0.17 12.02
CA LEU A 232 -22.17 1.21 12.05
C LEU A 232 -20.85 1.33 12.81
N PHE A 233 -20.74 0.68 13.98
CA PHE A 233 -19.50 0.67 14.75
C PHE A 233 -18.35 0.01 13.98
N ALA A 234 -18.57 -1.19 13.42
CA ALA A 234 -17.55 -1.90 12.65
C ALA A 234 -17.09 -1.06 11.45
N MET A 235 -18.03 -0.47 10.71
CA MET A 235 -17.72 0.42 9.58
C MET A 235 -16.87 1.64 10.00
N LYS A 236 -17.28 2.37 11.05
CA LYS A 236 -16.52 3.54 11.54
C LYS A 236 -15.15 3.13 12.08
N GLN A 237 -15.07 2.02 12.81
CA GLN A 237 -13.82 1.52 13.40
C GLN A 237 -12.84 1.10 12.31
N GLU A 238 -13.29 0.30 11.33
CA GLU A 238 -12.44 -0.16 10.23
C GLU A 238 -11.99 0.99 9.33
N ALA A 239 -12.85 2.00 9.13
CA ALA A 239 -12.50 3.21 8.40
C ALA A 239 -11.38 4.01 9.10
N CYS A 240 -11.42 4.12 10.44
CA CYS A 240 -10.37 4.79 11.20
C CYS A 240 -9.11 3.92 11.36
N ARG A 241 -9.27 2.61 11.54
CA ARG A 241 -8.17 1.66 11.61
C ARG A 241 -7.28 1.71 10.36
N LYS A 242 -7.86 1.97 9.19
CA LYS A 242 -7.12 2.14 7.92
C LYS A 242 -6.07 3.25 7.93
N ASP A 243 -5.99 4.10 8.94
CA ASP A 243 -4.94 5.12 9.05
C ASP A 243 -3.53 4.52 9.05
N VAL A 244 -3.31 3.39 9.73
CA VAL A 244 -2.00 2.73 9.75
C VAL A 244 -1.69 2.00 8.44
N GLU A 245 -2.70 1.37 7.82
CA GLU A 245 -2.56 0.80 6.47
C GLU A 245 -2.22 1.89 5.43
N ARG A 246 -2.85 3.07 5.54
CA ARG A 246 -2.52 4.25 4.72
C ARG A 246 -1.10 4.72 4.98
N ALA A 247 -0.68 4.78 6.25
CA ALA A 247 0.68 5.17 6.61
C ALA A 247 1.72 4.21 5.99
N PHE A 248 1.48 2.91 6.03
CA PHE A 248 2.31 1.91 5.35
C PHE A 248 2.33 2.10 3.84
N GLY A 249 1.17 2.28 3.20
CA GLY A 249 1.09 2.52 1.75
C GLY A 249 1.87 3.76 1.31
N VAL A 250 1.77 4.86 2.07
CA VAL A 250 2.51 6.10 1.78
C VAL A 250 4.01 5.93 2.08
N LEU A 251 4.39 5.25 3.17
CA LEU A 251 5.78 4.93 3.47
C LEU A 251 6.43 4.13 2.33
N GLN A 252 5.74 3.10 1.82
CA GLN A 252 6.19 2.28 0.70
C GLN A 252 6.26 3.05 -0.62
N SER A 253 5.29 3.94 -0.88
CA SER A 253 5.29 4.81 -2.06
C SER A 253 6.44 5.83 -2.03
N ARG A 254 6.77 6.38 -0.86
CA ARG A 254 7.88 7.32 -0.67
C ARG A 254 9.23 6.60 -0.75
N PHE A 255 9.34 5.41 -0.18
CA PHE A 255 10.57 4.64 -0.10
C PHE A 255 10.39 3.25 -0.70
N ALA A 256 10.53 3.14 -2.02
CA ALA A 256 10.34 1.87 -2.72
C ALA A 256 11.29 0.76 -2.23
N ILE A 257 12.39 1.08 -1.53
CA ILE A 257 13.23 0.08 -0.87
C ILE A 257 12.46 -0.78 0.15
N VAL A 258 11.46 -0.23 0.83
CA VAL A 258 10.62 -0.96 1.81
C VAL A 258 9.36 -1.56 1.18
N ALA A 259 9.05 -1.22 -0.08
CA ALA A 259 8.01 -1.86 -0.88
C ALA A 259 8.54 -3.15 -1.54
N GLY A 260 9.75 -3.08 -2.11
CA GLY A 260 10.42 -4.20 -2.75
C GLY A 260 11.10 -5.15 -1.76
N PRO A 261 11.46 -6.38 -2.19
CA PRO A 261 12.18 -7.31 -1.34
C PRO A 261 13.63 -6.87 -1.11
N SER A 262 14.05 -6.84 0.15
CA SER A 262 15.42 -6.45 0.50
C SER A 262 16.46 -7.46 0.04
N ARG A 263 17.54 -6.94 -0.54
CA ARG A 263 18.72 -7.70 -1.01
C ARG A 263 19.90 -7.60 -0.05
N LEU A 264 19.77 -6.85 1.04
CA LEU A 264 20.82 -6.70 2.03
C LEU A 264 20.80 -7.86 3.03
N TRP A 265 21.98 -8.28 3.51
CA TRP A 265 22.14 -9.50 4.31
C TRP A 265 22.13 -9.28 5.82
N ASN A 266 22.31 -8.05 6.28
CA ASN A 266 22.56 -7.75 7.69
C ASN A 266 21.30 -7.16 8.35
N LYS A 267 20.79 -7.80 9.42
CA LYS A 267 19.60 -7.35 10.16
C LYS A 267 19.72 -5.94 10.72
N THR A 268 20.87 -5.58 11.25
CA THR A 268 21.12 -4.24 11.80
C THR A 268 21.02 -3.18 10.71
N VAL A 269 21.53 -3.46 9.51
CA VAL A 269 21.38 -2.55 8.36
C VAL A 269 19.92 -2.46 7.91
N LEU A 270 19.17 -3.58 7.89
CA LEU A 270 17.74 -3.57 7.57
C LEU A 270 16.94 -2.75 8.58
N HIS A 271 17.28 -2.87 9.86
CA HIS A 271 16.69 -2.09 10.93
C HIS A 271 16.95 -0.59 10.74
N ASP A 272 18.19 -0.20 10.43
CA ASP A 272 18.52 1.20 10.15
C ASP A 272 17.76 1.73 8.93
N ILE A 273 17.62 0.92 7.87
CA ILE A 273 16.86 1.30 6.67
C ILE A 273 15.39 1.52 7.01
N MET A 274 14.74 0.57 7.68
CA MET A 274 13.32 0.72 8.03
C MET A 274 13.11 1.94 8.93
N THR A 275 13.92 2.06 9.99
CA THR A 275 13.83 3.16 10.96
C THR A 275 14.09 4.52 10.29
N SER A 276 15.11 4.62 9.43
CA SER A 276 15.39 5.86 8.70
C SER A 276 14.29 6.23 7.70
N CYS A 277 13.64 5.26 7.05
CA CYS A 277 12.48 5.52 6.20
C CYS A 277 11.31 6.09 7.01
N ILE A 278 11.02 5.54 8.19
CA ILE A 278 9.96 6.03 9.09
C ILE A 278 10.28 7.45 9.58
N ILE A 279 11.51 7.69 10.03
CA ILE A 279 11.96 9.01 10.47
C ILE A 279 11.80 10.04 9.35
N MET A 280 12.33 9.75 8.15
CA MET A 280 12.23 10.67 7.03
C MET A 280 10.78 10.84 6.56
N HIS A 281 9.95 9.79 6.64
CA HIS A 281 8.51 9.90 6.38
C HIS A 281 7.86 10.92 7.31
N ASN A 282 8.09 10.82 8.62
CA ASN A 282 7.56 11.78 9.60
C ASN A 282 8.13 13.19 9.39
N MET A 283 9.41 13.33 9.04
CA MET A 283 9.98 14.63 8.68
C MET A 283 9.29 15.26 7.46
N ILE A 284 8.93 14.45 6.45
CA ILE A 284 8.19 14.92 5.28
C ILE A 284 6.75 15.28 5.67
N ILE A 285 6.10 14.48 6.51
CA ILE A 285 4.77 14.84 7.06
C ILE A 285 4.86 16.19 7.77
N GLU A 286 5.82 16.41 8.67
CA GLU A 286 6.01 17.71 9.35
C GLU A 286 6.21 18.88 8.37
N ASP A 287 7.03 18.69 7.33
CA ASP A 287 7.38 19.74 6.35
C ASP A 287 6.23 20.06 5.37
N GLU A 288 5.32 19.11 5.14
CA GLU A 288 4.19 19.24 4.23
C GLU A 288 2.85 19.46 4.96
N ARG A 289 2.83 19.35 6.29
CA ARG A 289 1.62 19.43 7.11
C ARG A 289 0.99 20.82 7.01
N ASP A 290 -0.28 20.83 6.67
CA ASP A 290 -1.15 21.97 6.88
C ASP A 290 -1.90 21.77 8.20
N ILE A 291 -1.59 22.59 9.21
CA ILE A 291 -2.18 22.47 10.56
C ILE A 291 -3.62 22.98 10.56
N ASP A 292 -3.98 23.84 9.60
CA ASP A 292 -5.28 24.47 9.49
C ASP A 292 -6.23 23.72 8.55
N ALA A 293 -5.75 22.65 7.90
CA ALA A 293 -6.57 21.83 7.02
C ALA A 293 -7.72 21.17 7.80
N PRO A 294 -8.96 21.21 7.28
CA PRO A 294 -10.09 20.59 7.94
C PRO A 294 -9.89 19.07 8.02
N ILE A 295 -10.30 18.47 9.14
CA ILE A 295 -10.36 17.02 9.26
C ILE A 295 -11.44 16.54 8.27
N GLU A 296 -11.07 15.67 7.32
CA GLU A 296 -12.03 15.14 6.37
C GLU A 296 -13.02 14.22 7.10
N GLU A 297 -14.19 14.77 7.45
CA GLU A 297 -15.37 13.97 7.74
C GLU A 297 -15.76 13.27 6.43
N ARG A 298 -15.48 11.96 6.33
CA ARG A 298 -16.07 11.18 5.23
C ARG A 298 -17.58 11.29 5.35
N VAL A 299 -18.19 11.90 4.33
CA VAL A 299 -19.63 12.14 4.19
C VAL A 299 -20.40 10.93 4.72
N GLU A 300 -21.23 11.17 5.74
CA GLU A 300 -22.15 10.18 6.24
C GLU A 300 -23.06 9.74 5.08
N VAL A 301 -23.00 8.45 4.73
CA VAL A 301 -24.07 7.85 3.92
C VAL A 301 -25.36 8.06 4.73
N PRO A 302 -26.46 8.58 4.14
CA PRO A 302 -27.66 8.90 4.89
C PRO A 302 -28.08 7.70 5.73
N ILE A 303 -28.20 7.92 7.04
CA ILE A 303 -28.90 7.01 7.92
C ILE A 303 -30.36 7.10 7.49
N GLU A 304 -30.89 6.11 6.79
CA GLU A 304 -32.33 5.96 6.69
C GLU A 304 -32.86 5.83 8.13
N GLU A 305 -33.63 6.81 8.58
CA GLU A 305 -34.40 6.73 9.81
C GLU A 305 -35.36 5.55 9.67
N VAL A 306 -35.02 4.41 10.26
CA VAL A 306 -35.91 3.25 10.30
C VAL A 306 -36.96 3.51 11.37
N GLU A 307 -38.13 3.98 10.93
CA GLU A 307 -39.36 3.91 11.74
C GLU A 307 -39.70 2.44 12.02
N MET A 308 -39.85 2.14 13.30
CA MET A 308 -40.24 0.83 13.80
C MET A 308 -41.75 0.63 13.61
N THR A 309 -42.17 -0.13 12.59
CA THR A 309 -43.54 -0.68 12.52
C THR A 309 -43.54 -2.19 12.29
N GLY A 310 -43.97 -2.92 13.32
CA GLY A 310 -44.91 -4.05 13.26
C GLY A 310 -44.60 -5.26 12.37
N GLU A 311 -44.25 -6.37 13.02
CA GLU A 311 -44.56 -7.78 12.71
C GLU A 311 -45.15 -8.15 11.33
N THR A 312 -44.47 -9.03 10.58
CA THR A 312 -45.04 -10.35 10.20
C THR A 312 -43.98 -11.36 9.73
N THR A 313 -43.81 -12.40 10.55
CA THR A 313 -43.69 -13.85 10.32
C THR A 313 -43.30 -14.42 8.93
N ILE A 314 -42.11 -15.03 8.90
CA ILE A 314 -41.69 -16.37 8.37
C ILE A 314 -42.08 -16.79 6.93
N ASP A 315 -41.07 -17.09 6.11
CA ASP A 315 -40.93 -18.43 5.51
C ASP A 315 -39.47 -18.81 5.23
N VAL A 316 -39.04 -19.91 5.85
CA VAL A 316 -37.71 -20.52 5.73
C VAL A 316 -37.89 -21.95 5.24
N ILE A 317 -37.25 -22.21 4.09
CA ILE A 317 -36.82 -23.49 3.49
C ILE A 317 -37.84 -24.23 2.59
N LYS A 318 -37.46 -24.32 1.30
CA LYS A 318 -37.26 -25.63 0.66
C LYS A 318 -36.17 -25.61 -0.43
N ARG A 319 -35.29 -26.60 -0.33
CA ARG A 319 -34.23 -27.01 -1.28
C ARG A 319 -34.81 -27.38 -2.66
N CYS A 320 -34.07 -27.06 -3.72
CA CYS A 320 -33.78 -27.91 -4.90
C CYS A 320 -32.75 -27.14 -5.77
N SER A 321 -31.54 -27.67 -5.97
CA SER A 321 -31.18 -28.56 -7.09
C SER A 321 -31.21 -27.85 -8.44
N SER A 322 -30.02 -27.73 -9.04
CA SER A 322 -29.68 -27.67 -10.48
C SER A 322 -30.68 -27.04 -11.48
N SER A 323 -30.12 -26.20 -12.35
CA SER A 323 -30.65 -25.76 -13.65
C SER A 323 -31.91 -24.89 -13.63
N LEU A 324 -31.74 -23.58 -13.44
CA LEU A 324 -32.56 -22.50 -14.06
C LEU A 324 -32.02 -21.12 -13.64
N TYR A 325 -30.75 -20.83 -13.99
CA TYR A 325 -30.29 -19.45 -14.16
C TYR A 325 -30.00 -19.24 -15.65
N LYS A 326 -31.07 -19.30 -16.44
CA LYS A 326 -31.17 -18.57 -17.69
C LYS A 326 -32.36 -17.66 -17.47
N ASN A 327 -32.09 -16.37 -17.26
CA ASN A 327 -32.86 -15.27 -17.81
C ASN A 327 -32.18 -13.94 -17.43
N PHE A 328 -31.42 -13.44 -18.42
CA PHE A 328 -30.94 -12.08 -18.61
C PHE A 328 -30.11 -11.42 -17.51
N SER A 329 -28.80 -11.72 -17.54
CA SER A 329 -27.76 -10.78 -17.10
C SER A 329 -27.32 -9.93 -18.30
N PRO A 330 -27.30 -8.59 -18.22
CA PRO A 330 -26.75 -7.72 -19.27
C PRO A 330 -25.26 -7.98 -19.61
N ILE A 331 -24.62 -8.86 -18.84
CA ILE A 331 -23.19 -9.20 -18.93
C ILE A 331 -22.93 -10.36 -19.91
N ASP A 332 -23.94 -11.14 -20.31
CA ASP A 332 -23.77 -12.31 -21.20
C ASP A 332 -23.74 -11.96 -22.71
N THR A 333 -24.01 -10.72 -23.09
CA THR A 333 -23.96 -10.30 -24.49
C THR A 333 -22.50 -10.17 -24.93
N MET A 334 -22.07 -11.05 -25.84
CA MET A 334 -20.74 -11.03 -26.44
C MET A 334 -20.41 -9.64 -27.00
N LEU A 335 -19.25 -9.12 -26.64
CA LEU A 335 -18.71 -7.88 -27.19
C LEU A 335 -18.12 -8.15 -28.56
N ASP A 336 -18.71 -7.65 -29.63
CA ASP A 336 -18.07 -7.65 -30.94
C ASP A 336 -17.15 -6.44 -31.12
N TRP A 337 -16.31 -6.50 -32.16
CA TRP A 337 -15.52 -5.34 -32.54
C TRP A 337 -16.46 -4.16 -32.80
N PRO A 338 -16.25 -2.99 -32.17
CA PRO A 338 -17.13 -1.84 -32.39
C PRO A 338 -17.05 -1.38 -33.86
N PRO A 339 -18.12 -0.74 -34.38
CA PRO A 339 -18.16 -0.27 -35.77
C PRO A 339 -17.10 0.78 -36.08
N GLU A 340 -16.66 1.54 -35.08
CA GLU A 340 -15.56 2.52 -35.18
C GLU A 340 -14.33 2.04 -34.41
N ASN A 341 -13.13 2.41 -34.87
CA ASN A 341 -11.87 2.00 -34.25
C ASN A 341 -11.73 2.59 -32.83
N PRO A 342 -11.70 1.76 -31.76
CA PRO A 342 -11.67 2.27 -30.39
C PRO A 342 -10.35 2.96 -30.06
N PHE A 343 -9.29 2.74 -30.85
CA PHE A 343 -8.00 3.43 -30.67
C PHE A 343 -7.99 4.86 -31.24
N GLU A 344 -9.04 5.28 -31.96
CA GLU A 344 -9.16 6.62 -32.52
C GLU A 344 -10.12 7.53 -31.73
N HIS A 345 -11.10 6.94 -31.04
CA HIS A 345 -12.18 7.71 -30.38
C HIS A 345 -12.30 7.50 -28.87
N SER A 346 -11.69 6.45 -28.31
CA SER A 346 -11.68 6.21 -26.85
C SER A 346 -10.42 6.78 -26.19
N LYS A 347 -10.39 6.87 -24.85
CA LYS A 347 -9.23 7.40 -24.13
C LYS A 347 -8.05 6.44 -24.27
N LEU A 348 -7.04 6.84 -25.04
CA LEU A 348 -5.78 6.10 -25.20
C LEU A 348 -4.91 6.29 -23.95
N LEU A 349 -4.40 5.18 -23.41
CA LEU A 349 -3.41 5.20 -22.34
C LEU A 349 -2.03 5.52 -22.91
N ASN A 350 -1.30 6.43 -22.27
CA ASN A 350 0.04 6.81 -22.71
C ASN A 350 1.10 5.78 -22.22
N TYR A 351 2.29 5.83 -22.82
CA TYR A 351 3.39 4.89 -22.50
C TYR A 351 3.79 4.88 -21.02
N TYR A 352 3.67 6.02 -20.31
CA TYR A 352 3.98 6.10 -18.89
C TYR A 352 2.89 5.44 -18.03
N GLU A 353 1.61 5.58 -18.39
CA GLU A 353 0.49 4.87 -17.76
C GLU A 353 0.56 3.35 -17.98
N LEU A 354 1.23 2.90 -19.07
CA LEU A 354 1.53 1.50 -19.32
C LEU A 354 2.78 0.98 -18.56
N GLN A 355 3.64 1.87 -18.04
CA GLN A 355 4.88 1.52 -17.33
C GLN A 355 4.81 1.70 -15.80
N GLU A 356 3.88 2.50 -15.28
CA GLU A 356 3.63 2.62 -13.84
C GLU A 356 2.84 1.40 -13.34
N ASP A 357 3.51 0.37 -12.79
CA ASP A 357 2.97 -0.76 -11.97
C ASP A 357 1.50 -1.21 -12.25
N ASN A 358 1.05 -1.17 -13.52
CA ASN A 358 -0.32 -1.46 -13.92
C ASN A 358 -0.44 -2.93 -14.35
N ASP A 359 -0.13 -3.83 -13.41
CA ASP A 359 -0.20 -5.28 -13.60
C ASP A 359 -1.61 -5.77 -14.00
N TRP A 360 -2.64 -4.96 -13.75
CA TRP A 360 -4.03 -5.31 -14.07
C TRP A 360 -4.32 -5.35 -15.58
N ILE A 361 -3.69 -4.49 -16.40
CA ILE A 361 -3.88 -4.50 -17.87
C ILE A 361 -3.31 -5.79 -18.44
N ARG A 362 -2.11 -6.15 -17.97
CA ARG A 362 -1.45 -7.40 -18.33
C ARG A 362 -2.27 -8.61 -17.87
N LEU A 363 -2.76 -8.58 -16.63
CA LEU A 363 -3.65 -9.61 -16.10
C LEU A 363 -4.93 -9.77 -16.95
N TYR A 364 -5.54 -8.66 -17.40
CA TYR A 364 -6.74 -8.71 -18.24
C TYR A 364 -6.46 -9.33 -19.60
N LEU A 365 -5.31 -8.99 -20.21
CA LEU A 365 -4.85 -9.61 -21.45
C LEU A 365 -4.60 -11.11 -21.26
N GLU A 366 -3.85 -11.50 -20.23
CA GLU A 366 -3.52 -12.90 -19.94
C GLU A 366 -4.78 -13.73 -19.69
N LEU A 367 -5.74 -13.20 -18.91
CA LEU A 367 -7.03 -13.83 -18.68
C LEU A 367 -7.83 -13.97 -19.97
N ALA A 368 -7.90 -12.94 -20.82
CA ALA A 368 -8.63 -13.00 -22.09
C ALA A 368 -8.02 -14.01 -23.07
N VAL A 369 -6.68 -14.12 -23.12
CA VAL A 369 -5.98 -15.11 -23.94
C VAL A 369 -6.22 -16.53 -23.40
N ALA A 370 -6.11 -16.71 -22.08
CA ALA A 370 -6.32 -17.98 -21.40
C ALA A 370 -7.76 -18.49 -21.54
N THR A 371 -8.76 -17.61 -21.48
CA THR A 371 -10.17 -17.98 -21.65
C THR A 371 -10.52 -18.30 -23.10
N THR A 372 -9.95 -17.57 -24.07
CA THR A 372 -10.23 -17.78 -25.50
C THR A 372 -9.56 -19.05 -26.05
N ASN A 373 -8.35 -19.38 -25.60
CA ASN A 373 -7.54 -20.49 -26.12
C ASN A 373 -7.40 -21.65 -25.10
N ARG A 374 -8.46 -21.93 -24.33
CA ARG A 374 -8.49 -22.92 -23.24
C ARG A 374 -7.98 -24.32 -23.58
N GLY A 375 -7.92 -24.69 -24.87
CA GLY A 375 -7.45 -25.99 -25.34
C GLY A 375 -6.04 -26.03 -25.92
N THR A 376 -5.35 -24.90 -26.06
CA THR A 376 -4.12 -24.79 -26.87
C THR A 376 -2.90 -24.33 -26.07
N ILE A 377 -3.09 -23.65 -24.94
CA ILE A 377 -2.01 -23.17 -24.07
C ILE A 377 -1.55 -24.33 -23.19
N ARG A 378 -0.36 -24.88 -23.46
CA ARG A 378 0.20 -26.01 -22.70
C ARG A 378 1.07 -25.57 -21.52
N ASP A 379 1.63 -24.36 -21.54
CA ASP A 379 2.50 -23.81 -20.49
C ASP A 379 2.25 -22.32 -20.24
N LEU A 380 2.39 -21.85 -19.00
CA LEU A 380 2.26 -20.42 -18.63
C LEU A 380 3.33 -19.53 -19.29
N ASP A 381 4.46 -20.11 -19.69
CA ASP A 381 5.58 -19.39 -20.33
C ASP A 381 5.16 -18.76 -21.68
N ASP A 382 4.14 -19.32 -22.36
CA ASP A 382 3.64 -18.77 -23.64
C ASP A 382 3.03 -17.37 -23.48
N LEU A 383 2.48 -17.04 -22.31
CA LEU A 383 1.86 -15.73 -22.04
C LEU A 383 2.90 -14.62 -21.75
N SER A 384 4.12 -15.01 -21.39
CA SER A 384 5.20 -14.05 -21.09
C SER A 384 5.65 -13.27 -22.33
N ASN A 385 5.46 -13.86 -23.52
CA ASN A 385 5.88 -13.33 -24.81
C ASN A 385 4.91 -12.29 -25.42
N LEU A 386 3.75 -12.07 -24.81
CA LEU A 386 2.78 -11.10 -25.30
C LEU A 386 3.31 -9.67 -25.12
N LYS A 387 3.36 -8.90 -26.21
CA LYS A 387 3.83 -7.51 -26.18
C LYS A 387 2.66 -6.56 -26.41
N ILE A 388 2.25 -5.85 -25.36
CA ILE A 388 1.22 -4.80 -25.45
C ILE A 388 1.76 -3.65 -26.32
N ILE A 389 0.95 -3.24 -27.30
CA ILE A 389 1.26 -2.12 -28.21
C ILE A 389 0.58 -0.85 -27.69
N GLN A 390 -0.74 -0.90 -27.52
CA GLN A 390 -1.55 0.23 -27.08
C GLN A 390 -2.84 -0.26 -26.41
N VAL A 391 -3.39 0.61 -25.56
CA VAL A 391 -4.60 0.31 -24.80
C VAL A 391 -5.54 1.50 -24.88
N ALA A 392 -6.81 1.23 -25.18
CA ALA A 392 -7.89 2.19 -25.15
C ALA A 392 -8.93 1.76 -24.11
N ILE A 393 -9.47 2.72 -23.35
CA ILE A 393 -10.52 2.48 -22.38
C ILE A 393 -11.75 3.30 -22.79
N ASP A 394 -12.86 2.60 -22.95
CA ASP A 394 -14.18 3.19 -23.10
C ASP A 394 -14.95 3.09 -21.77
N THR A 395 -15.42 4.25 -21.31
CA THR A 395 -16.21 4.41 -20.08
C THR A 395 -17.56 5.05 -20.37
N THR A 396 -17.93 5.17 -21.65
CA THR A 396 -19.23 5.71 -22.02
C THR A 396 -20.36 4.82 -21.46
N PRO A 397 -21.40 5.40 -20.85
CA PRO A 397 -22.54 4.62 -20.38
C PRO A 397 -23.31 4.12 -21.61
N GLN A 398 -23.16 2.84 -21.93
CA GLN A 398 -24.09 2.16 -22.81
C GLN A 398 -25.27 1.73 -21.95
N ASP A 399 -26.44 2.28 -22.28
CA ASP A 399 -27.77 2.05 -21.70
C ASP A 399 -28.22 2.93 -20.52
N VAL A 400 -29.32 3.63 -20.79
CA VAL A 400 -30.00 4.61 -19.93
C VAL A 400 -30.65 3.94 -18.69
N ASP A 401 -30.76 2.60 -18.67
CA ASP A 401 -31.35 1.83 -17.57
C ASP A 401 -30.40 1.53 -16.40
N LEU A 402 -29.09 1.79 -16.53
CA LEU A 402 -28.08 1.38 -15.54
C LEU A 402 -27.76 2.42 -14.47
N VAL A 403 -28.33 3.62 -14.56
CA VAL A 403 -28.18 4.67 -13.53
C VAL A 403 -28.85 4.26 -12.21
N PHE A 404 -29.80 3.30 -12.23
CA PHE A 404 -30.54 2.87 -11.05
C PHE A 404 -29.83 1.82 -10.16
N ASN A 405 -28.80 1.11 -10.65
CA ASN A 405 -28.21 -0.04 -9.95
C ASN A 405 -26.75 0.14 -9.46
N ARG A 406 -26.20 1.35 -9.43
CA ARG A 406 -24.80 1.65 -8.98
C ARG A 406 -23.77 0.65 -9.52
N THR A 407 -23.90 0.26 -10.79
CA THR A 407 -22.99 -0.68 -11.43
C THR A 407 -22.06 0.08 -12.37
N TYR A 408 -20.76 0.03 -12.11
CA TYR A 408 -19.74 0.73 -12.88
C TYR A 408 -19.16 -0.20 -13.94
N PHE A 409 -19.23 0.21 -15.21
CA PHE A 409 -18.70 -0.57 -16.33
C PHE A 409 -17.55 0.17 -17.02
N ALA A 410 -16.61 -0.59 -17.57
CA ALA A 410 -15.65 -0.09 -18.54
C ALA A 410 -15.30 -1.19 -19.53
N ILE A 411 -15.04 -0.82 -20.78
CA ILE A 411 -14.53 -1.71 -21.82
C ILE A 411 -13.07 -1.32 -22.10
N VAL A 412 -12.19 -2.31 -22.06
CA VAL A 412 -10.76 -2.16 -22.26
C VAL A 412 -10.38 -2.89 -23.54
N TYR A 413 -9.80 -2.15 -24.48
CA TYR A 413 -9.29 -2.65 -25.75
C TYR A 413 -7.77 -2.69 -25.67
N ILE A 414 -7.17 -3.86 -25.82
CA ILE A 414 -5.72 -4.07 -25.69
C ILE A 414 -5.19 -4.61 -27.00
N GLN A 415 -4.45 -3.79 -27.76
CA GLN A 415 -3.73 -4.27 -28.92
C GLN A 415 -2.38 -4.86 -28.49
N TYR A 416 -2.07 -6.06 -28.96
CA TYR A 416 -0.85 -6.76 -28.59
C TYR A 416 -0.30 -7.59 -29.74
N LYS A 417 1.01 -7.86 -29.69
CA LYS A 417 1.67 -8.83 -30.55
C LYS A 417 1.76 -10.17 -29.84
N ASP A 418 1.36 -11.19 -30.56
CA ASP A 418 1.49 -12.59 -30.19
C ASP A 418 2.56 -13.23 -31.06
N SER A 419 3.67 -13.67 -30.44
CA SER A 419 4.78 -14.31 -31.13
C SER A 419 4.62 -15.82 -31.28
N CYS A 420 3.44 -16.38 -30.94
CA CYS A 420 3.21 -17.82 -30.99
C CYS A 420 2.78 -18.33 -32.38
N GLU A 421 3.76 -18.43 -33.30
CA GLU A 421 3.85 -19.50 -34.29
C GLU A 421 5.34 -19.82 -34.51
N ALA A 422 5.90 -20.69 -33.65
CA ALA A 422 7.30 -21.12 -33.63
C ALA A 422 7.74 -21.96 -34.86
N ARG A 423 7.17 -21.73 -36.04
CA ARG A 423 7.65 -22.29 -37.31
C ARG A 423 7.74 -21.30 -38.47
N VAL A 424 7.22 -20.07 -38.34
CA VAL A 424 7.24 -19.07 -39.44
C VAL A 424 7.74 -17.69 -39.01
N GLY A 425 7.95 -17.43 -37.71
CA GLY A 425 8.70 -16.25 -37.24
C GLY A 425 8.04 -14.90 -37.58
N LYS A 426 6.71 -14.83 -37.62
CA LYS A 426 5.98 -13.57 -37.84
C LYS A 426 5.10 -13.27 -36.63
N ASP A 427 5.31 -12.10 -36.04
CA ASP A 427 4.43 -11.56 -35.01
C ASP A 427 3.02 -11.37 -35.60
N VAL A 428 1.99 -11.84 -34.87
CA VAL A 428 0.59 -11.62 -35.26
C VAL A 428 0.00 -10.51 -34.40
N ASP A 429 -0.52 -9.47 -35.04
CA ASP A 429 -1.25 -8.41 -34.37
C ASP A 429 -2.66 -8.88 -33.98
N ARG A 430 -2.99 -8.76 -32.70
CA ARG A 430 -4.26 -9.18 -32.10
C ARG A 430 -4.82 -8.09 -31.19
N VAL A 431 -6.11 -8.22 -30.89
CA VAL A 431 -6.77 -7.36 -29.89
C VAL A 431 -7.51 -8.21 -28.87
N ALA A 432 -7.34 -7.88 -27.59
CA ALA A 432 -8.19 -8.36 -26.52
C ALA A 432 -9.23 -7.29 -26.18
N ILE A 433 -10.49 -7.71 -26.07
CA ILE A 433 -11.59 -6.87 -25.60
C ILE A 433 -12.01 -7.40 -24.24
N VAL A 434 -11.97 -6.56 -23.20
CA VAL A 434 -12.29 -6.92 -21.82
C VAL A 434 -13.28 -5.94 -21.24
N ARG A 435 -14.48 -6.41 -20.92
CA ARG A 435 -15.47 -5.66 -20.14
C ARG A 435 -15.28 -5.99 -18.67
N ARG A 436 -15.13 -4.95 -17.85
CA ARG A 436 -15.19 -5.04 -16.40
C ARG A 436 -16.48 -4.41 -15.90
N ALA A 437 -17.08 -5.03 -14.89
CA ALA A 437 -18.22 -4.49 -14.18
C ALA A 437 -18.02 -4.61 -12.67
N PHE A 438 -18.36 -3.56 -11.94
CA PHE A 438 -18.39 -3.57 -10.49
C PHE A 438 -19.78 -3.18 -10.00
N ASP A 439 -20.46 -4.13 -9.38
CA ASP A 439 -21.74 -3.92 -8.70
C ASP A 439 -21.47 -3.54 -7.24
N GLU A 440 -21.69 -2.27 -6.92
CA GLU A 440 -21.41 -1.72 -5.58
C GLU A 440 -22.35 -2.29 -4.51
N GLN A 441 -23.60 -2.62 -4.86
CA GLN A 441 -24.56 -3.17 -3.90
C GLN A 441 -24.22 -4.62 -3.52
N ARG A 442 -23.71 -5.40 -4.48
CA ARG A 442 -23.33 -6.81 -4.27
C ARG A 442 -21.85 -6.97 -3.91
N GLY A 443 -21.05 -5.91 -4.00
CA GLY A 443 -19.59 -5.98 -3.86
C GLY A 443 -18.94 -6.92 -4.88
N CYS A 444 -19.59 -7.10 -6.03
CA CYS A 444 -19.21 -8.13 -7.00
C CYS A 444 -18.46 -7.50 -8.18
N PHE A 445 -17.26 -8.03 -8.44
CA PHE A 445 -16.46 -7.65 -9.59
C PHE A 445 -16.53 -8.76 -10.65
N SER A 446 -16.94 -8.42 -11.86
CA SER A 446 -17.00 -9.36 -12.98
C SER A 446 -16.14 -8.91 -14.16
N LEU A 447 -15.49 -9.88 -14.78
CA LEU A 447 -14.65 -9.71 -15.97
C LEU A 447 -15.13 -10.66 -17.05
N VAL A 448 -15.36 -10.11 -18.24
CA VAL A 448 -15.66 -10.89 -19.45
C VAL A 448 -14.75 -10.39 -20.55
N GLY A 449 -13.97 -11.29 -21.15
CA GLY A 449 -13.04 -10.91 -22.20
C GLY A 449 -12.84 -11.99 -23.25
N LYS A 450 -12.51 -11.55 -24.48
CA LYS A 450 -12.17 -12.41 -25.62
C LYS A 450 -11.03 -11.82 -26.43
N THR A 451 -10.35 -12.66 -27.21
CA THR A 451 -9.31 -12.23 -28.16
C THR A 451 -9.81 -12.36 -29.60
N LEU A 452 -9.44 -11.39 -30.43
CA LEU A 452 -9.78 -11.31 -31.85
C LEU A 452 -8.49 -11.08 -32.66
N ARG A 453 -8.49 -11.53 -33.91
CA ARG A 453 -7.49 -11.08 -34.90
C ARG A 453 -7.85 -9.65 -35.31
N LEU A 454 -6.86 -8.78 -35.46
CA LEU A 454 -7.11 -7.46 -36.01
C LEU A 454 -7.73 -7.60 -37.42
N PRO A 455 -8.83 -6.90 -37.72
CA PRO A 455 -9.31 -6.78 -39.09
C PRO A 455 -8.16 -6.24 -39.95
N LYS A 456 -7.90 -6.87 -41.09
CA LYS A 456 -7.01 -6.25 -42.09
C LYS A 456 -7.79 -5.09 -42.71
N GLU A 457 -7.18 -3.91 -42.72
CA GLU A 457 -7.68 -2.75 -43.46
C GLU A 457 -7.98 -3.08 -44.93
#